data_AF-A0A3D3VZ07-F1
#
_entry.id   AF-A0A3D3VZ07-F1
#
_cell.length_a   1.000
_cell.length_b   1.000
_cell.length_c   1.000
_cell.angle_alpha   90.00
_cell.angle_beta   90.00
_cell.angle_gamma   90.00
#
_symmetry.space_group_name_H-M   'P 1'
#
loop_
_entity.id
_entity.type
_entity.pdbx_description
1 polymer ?
#
loop_
_entity_poly.entity_id
_entity_poly.type
_entity_poly.pdbx_seq_one_letter_code
_entity_poly.pdbx_strand_id
1 'polypeptide(L)'
;LIGREKEIERMVNILGRKNKNNPLLVGDPGVGKTALVTGLAQRINSGDVPNSLFRKKIMNLDVAQLIAGTSFRGEFESRLKEIIKEAKENKNVILFIDEIHNI
;
A
#
# COMPACT_ATOMS: atom_id res chain seq x y z
N LEU A 1 -3.12 -7.86 -16.22
CA LEU A 1 -2.50 -9.03 -15.57
C LEU A 1 -3.41 -10.21 -15.83
N ILE A 2 -2.99 -11.23 -16.58
CA ILE A 2 -3.86 -12.38 -16.84
C ILE A 2 -3.90 -13.26 -15.58
N GLY A 3 -5.11 -13.56 -15.08
CA GLY A 3 -5.33 -14.56 -14.04
C GLY A 3 -5.14 -14.08 -12.60
N ARG A 4 -5.09 -12.76 -12.35
CA ARG A 4 -4.98 -12.16 -11.00
C ARG A 4 -6.15 -11.27 -10.61
N GLU A 5 -7.23 -11.36 -11.36
CA GLU A 5 -8.42 -10.53 -11.19
C GLU A 5 -9.07 -10.78 -9.83
N LYS A 6 -9.06 -12.03 -9.33
CA LYS A 6 -9.63 -12.39 -8.02
C LYS A 6 -8.87 -11.75 -6.86
N GLU A 7 -7.55 -11.70 -6.93
CA GLU A 7 -6.70 -11.09 -5.92
C GLU A 7 -6.88 -9.57 -5.90
N ILE A 8 -6.90 -8.94 -7.07
CA ILE A 8 -7.16 -7.49 -7.20
C ILE A 8 -8.55 -7.16 -6.66
N GLU A 9 -9.57 -7.94 -7.04
CA GLU A 9 -10.94 -7.78 -6.53
C GLU A 9 -11.00 -7.91 -5.01
N ARG A 10 -10.27 -8.88 -4.44
CA ARG A 10 -10.18 -9.04 -2.99
C ARG A 10 -9.51 -7.84 -2.31
N MET A 11 -8.46 -7.28 -2.92
CA MET A 11 -7.80 -6.06 -2.41
C MET A 11 -8.77 -4.88 -2.39
N VAL A 12 -9.50 -4.66 -3.49
CA VAL A 12 -10.53 -3.61 -3.61
C VAL A 12 -11.56 -3.76 -2.49
N ASN A 13 -12.09 -4.97 -2.31
CA ASN A 13 -13.09 -5.25 -1.28
C ASN A 13 -12.57 -5.05 0.15
N ILE A 14 -11.30 -5.38 0.43
CA ILE A 14 -10.70 -5.13 1.76
C ILE A 14 -10.51 -3.63 1.98
N LEU A 15 -9.92 -2.91 1.03
CA LEU A 15 -9.67 -1.47 1.12
C LEU A 15 -10.97 -0.66 1.28
N GLY A 16 -12.09 -1.14 0.71
CA GLY A 16 -13.40 -0.52 0.82
C GLY A 16 -14.11 -0.68 2.17
N ARG A 17 -13.56 -1.47 3.11
CA ARG A 17 -14.19 -1.69 4.43
C ARG A 17 -14.08 -0.46 5.33
N LYS A 18 -15.05 -0.31 6.24
CA LYS A 18 -14.98 0.70 7.32
C LYS A 18 -13.91 0.35 8.36
N ASN A 19 -13.76 -0.95 8.67
CA ASN A 19 -12.83 -1.47 9.67
C ASN A 19 -11.99 -2.60 9.07
N LYS A 20 -10.77 -2.79 9.56
CA LYS A 20 -9.83 -3.82 9.07
C LYS A 20 -9.65 -3.74 7.55
N ASN A 21 -9.37 -2.53 7.07
CA ASN A 21 -9.28 -2.18 5.65
C ASN A 21 -7.85 -2.20 5.09
N ASN A 22 -6.91 -2.81 5.80
CA ASN A 22 -5.51 -2.96 5.37
C ASN A 22 -5.32 -4.38 4.82
N PRO A 23 -5.20 -4.57 3.50
CA PRO A 23 -4.87 -5.86 2.92
C PRO A 23 -3.42 -6.23 3.24
N LEU A 24 -3.17 -7.50 3.52
CA LEU A 24 -1.82 -8.06 3.64
C LEU A 24 -1.63 -9.10 2.53
N LEU A 25 -0.67 -8.86 1.63
CA LEU A 25 -0.35 -9.75 0.52
C LEU A 25 0.67 -10.81 0.97
N VAL A 26 0.23 -12.07 1.01
CA VAL A 26 1.05 -13.22 1.42
C VAL A 26 1.39 -14.08 0.19
N GLY A 27 2.61 -14.62 0.17
CA GLY A 27 3.15 -15.41 -0.93
C GLY A 27 4.68 -15.38 -0.94
N ASP A 28 5.30 -16.21 -1.75
CA ASP A 28 6.77 -16.28 -1.83
C ASP A 28 7.38 -15.01 -2.45
N PRO A 29 8.67 -14.72 -2.21
CA PRO A 29 9.38 -13.66 -2.92
C PRO A 29 9.33 -13.87 -4.44
N GLY A 30 9.24 -12.77 -5.21
CA GLY A 30 9.26 -12.83 -6.67
C GLY A 30 7.94 -13.30 -7.33
N VAL A 31 6.93 -13.71 -6.56
CA VAL A 31 5.61 -14.12 -7.12
C VAL A 31 4.79 -12.97 -7.70
N GLY A 32 5.33 -11.76 -7.82
CA GLY A 32 4.63 -10.62 -8.43
C GLY A 32 3.57 -9.97 -7.54
N LYS A 33 3.80 -9.87 -6.23
CA LYS A 33 2.90 -9.11 -5.32
C LYS A 33 2.79 -7.64 -5.74
N THR A 34 3.91 -7.03 -6.14
CA THR A 34 3.95 -5.66 -6.67
C THR A 34 3.08 -5.51 -7.92
N ALA A 35 2.98 -6.55 -8.76
CA ALA A 35 2.13 -6.53 -9.94
C ALA A 35 0.62 -6.47 -9.60
N LEU A 36 0.19 -7.00 -8.45
CA LEU A 36 -1.17 -6.82 -7.94
C LEU A 36 -1.45 -5.35 -7.58
N VAL A 37 -0.48 -4.68 -6.98
CA VAL A 37 -0.56 -3.26 -6.63
C VAL A 37 -0.63 -2.39 -7.88
N THR A 38 0.16 -2.70 -8.90
CA THR A 38 0.06 -2.04 -10.22
C THR A 38 -1.30 -2.28 -10.86
N GLY A 39 -1.84 -3.50 -10.79
CA GLY A 39 -3.18 -3.81 -11.27
C GLY A 39 -4.28 -3.03 -10.54
N LEU A 40 -4.15 -2.87 -9.22
CA LEU A 40 -5.05 -2.01 -8.43
C LEU A 40 -4.94 -0.54 -8.87
N ALA A 41 -3.73 -0.02 -9.08
CA ALA A 41 -3.52 1.34 -9.57
C ALA A 41 -4.21 1.57 -10.92
N GLN A 42 -4.10 0.60 -11.84
CA GLN A 42 -4.77 0.64 -13.14
C GLN A 42 -6.30 0.71 -12.98
N ARG A 43 -6.89 -0.12 -12.10
CA ARG A 43 -8.33 -0.09 -11.84
C ARG A 43 -8.80 1.22 -11.22
N ILE A 44 -8.05 1.77 -10.26
CA ILE A 44 -8.38 3.09 -9.68
C ILE A 44 -8.34 4.17 -10.76
N ASN A 45 -7.35 4.13 -11.65
CA ASN A 45 -7.20 5.10 -12.74
C ASN A 45 -8.29 4.97 -13.83
N SER A 46 -8.68 3.73 -14.18
CA SER A 46 -9.78 3.48 -15.14
C SER A 46 -11.16 3.72 -14.54
N GLY A 47 -11.23 3.88 -13.22
CA GLY A 47 -12.48 4.00 -12.48
C GLY A 47 -13.22 2.68 -12.27
N ASP A 48 -12.54 1.55 -12.46
CA ASP A 48 -13.08 0.20 -12.19
C ASP A 48 -12.91 -0.18 -10.70
N VAL A 49 -13.42 0.70 -9.83
CA VAL A 49 -13.40 0.53 -8.36
C VAL A 49 -14.63 1.17 -7.74
N PRO A 50 -15.04 0.76 -6.51
CA PRO A 50 -16.09 1.44 -5.78
C PRO A 50 -15.77 2.90 -5.49
N ASN A 51 -16.81 3.70 -5.24
CA ASN A 51 -16.70 5.12 -4.90
C ASN A 51 -15.70 5.43 -3.79
N SER A 52 -15.56 4.53 -2.82
CA SER A 52 -14.62 4.66 -1.70
C SER A 52 -13.16 4.69 -2.11
N LEU A 53 -12.80 4.20 -3.31
CA LEU A 53 -11.43 4.16 -3.82
C LEU A 53 -11.18 5.09 -5.01
N PHE A 54 -12.20 5.80 -5.52
CA PHE A 54 -12.02 6.74 -6.61
C PHE A 54 -10.97 7.80 -6.29
N ARG A 55 -10.13 8.12 -7.29
CA ARG A 55 -9.09 9.15 -7.24
C ARG A 55 -8.02 8.96 -6.15
N LYS A 56 -8.01 7.81 -5.45
CA LYS A 56 -6.93 7.51 -4.51
C LYS A 56 -5.62 7.31 -5.26
N LYS A 57 -4.54 7.83 -4.70
CA LYS A 57 -3.17 7.63 -5.18
C LYS A 57 -2.53 6.52 -4.37
N ILE A 58 -1.93 5.55 -5.05
CA ILE A 58 -1.09 4.55 -4.38
C ILE A 58 0.33 5.13 -4.28
N MET A 59 0.88 5.17 -3.07
CA MET A 59 2.24 5.64 -2.82
C MET A 59 3.05 4.50 -2.23
N ASN A 60 4.22 4.22 -2.79
CA ASN A 60 5.15 3.23 -2.25
C ASN A 60 6.00 3.87 -1.14
N LEU A 61 6.09 3.21 0.00
CA LEU A 61 7.00 3.59 1.08
C LEU A 61 8.33 2.83 0.92
N ASP A 62 9.37 3.56 0.54
CA ASP A 62 10.73 3.02 0.48
C ASP A 62 11.36 3.01 1.88
N VAL A 63 11.29 1.86 2.55
CA VAL A 63 11.87 1.67 3.89
C VAL A 63 13.39 1.78 3.88
N ALA A 64 14.06 1.37 2.80
CA ALA A 64 15.51 1.45 2.70
C ALA A 64 15.97 2.92 2.73
N GLN A 65 15.24 3.82 2.06
CA GLN A 65 15.48 5.26 2.14
C GLN A 65 15.21 5.85 3.52
N LEU A 66 14.25 5.30 4.27
CA LEU A 66 13.99 5.75 5.64
C LEU A 66 15.13 5.39 6.60
N ILE A 67 15.73 4.22 6.40
CA ILE A 67 16.88 3.75 7.20
C ILE A 67 18.14 4.50 6.79
N ALA A 68 18.31 4.80 5.50
CA ALA A 68 19.45 5.54 4.98
C ALA A 68 19.59 6.91 5.67
N GLY A 69 20.76 7.16 6.25
CA GLY A 69 21.06 8.42 6.95
C GLY A 69 20.46 8.55 8.35
N THR A 70 19.82 7.50 8.89
CA THR A 70 19.47 7.45 10.32
C THR A 70 20.60 6.83 11.12
N SER A 71 21.03 7.50 12.19
CA SER A 71 22.16 7.02 13.02
C SER A 71 21.69 6.16 14.20
N PHE A 72 20.40 6.27 14.54
CA PHE A 72 19.78 5.59 15.69
C PHE A 72 18.38 5.09 15.32
N ARG A 73 18.00 3.92 15.86
CA ARG A 73 16.67 3.32 15.68
C ARG A 73 15.51 4.28 15.98
N GLY A 74 15.65 5.13 17.00
CA GLY A 74 14.61 6.10 17.38
C GLY A 74 14.32 7.15 16.31
N GLU A 75 15.31 7.50 15.49
CA GLU A 75 15.14 8.46 14.39
C GLU A 75 14.30 7.85 13.26
N PHE A 76 14.57 6.58 12.90
CA PHE A 76 13.75 5.82 11.96
C PHE A 76 12.29 5.75 12.43
N GLU A 77 12.05 5.40 13.70
CA GLU A 77 10.70 5.31 14.26
C GLU A 77 9.98 6.66 14.24
N SER A 78 10.67 7.77 14.48
CA SER A 78 10.09 9.13 14.39
C SER A 78 9.67 9.46 12.95
N ARG A 79 10.55 9.24 11.97
CA ARG A 79 10.25 9.48 10.55
C ARG A 79 9.08 8.64 10.06
N LEU A 80 9.05 7.35 10.43
CA LEU A 80 7.95 6.45 10.07
C LEU A 80 6.61 6.94 10.66
N LYS A 81 6.60 7.38 11.93
CA LYS A 81 5.41 7.94 12.57
C LYS A 81 4.91 9.20 11.87
N GLU A 82 5.80 10.09 11.45
CA GLU A 82 5.45 11.31 10.70
C GLU A 82 4.80 10.98 9.36
N ILE A 83 5.38 10.04 8.60
CA ILE A 83 4.82 9.60 7.30
C ILE A 83 3.44 8.97 7.48
N ILE A 84 3.28 8.08 8.48
CA ILE A 84 1.99 7.46 8.77
C ILE A 84 0.95 8.52 9.17
N LYS A 85 1.36 9.54 9.93
CA LYS A 85 0.48 10.64 10.32
C LYS A 85 0.01 11.43 9.10
N GLU A 86 0.92 11.83 8.21
CA GLU A 86 0.59 12.56 6.98
C GLU A 86 -0.32 11.72 6.06
N ALA A 87 -0.01 10.44 5.90
CA ALA A 87 -0.84 9.52 5.10
C ALA A 87 -2.25 9.35 5.68
N LYS A 88 -2.42 9.39 7.01
CA LYS A 88 -3.75 9.35 7.67
C LYS A 88 -4.55 10.63 7.46
N GLU A 89 -3.89 11.77 7.45
CA GLU A 89 -4.53 13.08 7.22
C GLU A 89 -4.96 13.21 5.75
N ASN A 90 -4.25 12.57 4.81
CA ASN A 90 -4.61 12.54 3.41
C ASN A 90 -5.53 11.35 3.04
N LYS A 91 -6.85 11.61 3.04
CA LYS A 91 -7.87 10.60 2.68
C LYS A 91 -7.76 10.06 1.25
N ASN A 92 -6.96 10.67 0.38
CA ASN A 92 -6.79 10.25 -1.01
C ASN A 92 -5.52 9.41 -1.24
N VAL A 93 -4.86 8.94 -0.18
CA VAL A 93 -3.66 8.09 -0.30
C VAL A 93 -3.95 6.66 0.14
N ILE A 94 -3.36 5.71 -0.58
CA ILE A 94 -3.17 4.31 -0.16
C ILE A 94 -1.66 4.11 -0.06
N LEU A 95 -1.18 3.81 1.14
CA LEU A 95 0.23 3.52 1.35
C LEU A 95 0.49 2.05 1.05
N PHE A 96 1.39 1.78 0.13
CA PHE A 96 1.93 0.46 -0.14
C PHE A 96 3.29 0.35 0.56
N ILE A 97 3.45 -0.72 1.33
CA ILE A 97 4.69 -1.03 2.05
C ILE A 97 5.10 -2.42 1.58
N ASP A 98 6.18 -2.48 0.80
CA ASP A 98 6.76 -3.77 0.45
C ASP A 98 7.57 -4.32 1.63
N GLU A 99 7.67 -5.64 1.71
CA GLU A 99 8.47 -6.33 2.74
C GLU A 99 8.20 -5.83 4.18
N ILE A 100 6.94 -5.59 4.54
CA ILE A 100 6.54 -5.07 5.87
C ILE A 100 7.10 -5.84 7.08
N HIS A 101 7.55 -7.09 6.88
CA HIS A 101 8.19 -7.90 7.91
C HIS A 101 9.61 -7.40 8.28
N ASN A 102 10.20 -6.53 7.45
CA ASN A 102 11.51 -5.91 7.67
C ASN A 102 11.43 -4.58 8.46
N ILE A 103 10.22 -4.12 8.84
CA ILE A 103 9.97 -2.89 9.62
C ILE A 103 9.88 -3.21 11.12
#